data_AF-A0AAZ3R3A2-F1
#
_entry.id   AF-A0AAZ3R3A2-F1
#
_cell.length_a   1.000
_cell.length_b   1.000
_cell.length_c   1.000
_cell.angle_alpha   90.00
_cell.angle_beta   90.00
_cell.angle_gamma   90.00
#
_symmetry.space_group_name_H-M   'P 1'
#
loop_
_entity.id
_entity.type
_entity.pdbx_description
1 polymer ?
#
loop_
_entity_poly.entity_id
_entity_poly.type
_entity_poly.pdbx_seq_one_letter_code
_entity_poly.pdbx_strand_id
1 'polypeptide(L)'
;MPDAGGANVPALNDLISVWGMAFSDGHYEGDFTMADHDMYYASGCSIAKFPGHGIVIAKTLKDQVLEVLKQETAIVEGGPILGMYQTLSEGGGRIALYGDSNMVQATAT
;
A
#
# COMPACT_ATOMS: atom_id res chain seq x y z
N MET A 1 6.86 17.87 11.74
CA MET A 1 5.69 17.92 10.84
C MET A 1 6.04 17.05 9.66
N PRO A 2 5.40 15.90 9.42
CA PRO A 2 5.75 15.09 8.27
C PRO A 2 5.22 15.79 7.03
N ASP A 3 6.16 16.27 6.20
CA ASP A 3 5.98 17.02 4.96
C ASP A 3 6.13 16.07 3.77
N ALA A 4 5.32 15.01 3.76
CA ALA A 4 5.14 14.15 2.61
C ALA A 4 3.64 14.16 2.31
N GLY A 5 3.30 14.69 1.14
CA GLY A 5 1.94 15.02 0.71
C GLY A 5 0.95 13.90 1.01
N GLY A 6 0.07 14.17 1.97
CA GLY A 6 -1.09 13.33 2.23
C GLY A 6 -1.91 13.25 0.96
N ALA A 7 -1.79 12.14 0.24
CA ALA A 7 -2.78 11.76 -0.75
C ALA A 7 -4.15 11.90 -0.07
N ASN A 8 -5.09 12.58 -0.72
CA ASN A 8 -6.45 12.66 -0.23
C ASN A 8 -7.07 11.26 -0.37
N VAL A 9 -6.80 10.38 0.60
CA VAL A 9 -7.24 8.98 0.62
C VAL A 9 -8.74 8.87 0.31
N PRO A 10 -9.63 9.73 0.85
CA PRO A 10 -11.02 9.78 0.42
C PRO A 10 -11.21 9.99 -1.09
N ALA A 11 -10.59 11.00 -1.69
CA ALA A 11 -10.72 11.24 -3.14
C ALA A 11 -10.07 10.15 -3.99
N LEU A 12 -8.96 9.57 -3.52
CA LEU A 12 -8.31 8.44 -4.20
C LEU A 12 -9.20 7.20 -4.15
N ASN A 13 -9.81 6.92 -2.99
CA ASN A 13 -10.77 5.84 -2.79
C ASN A 13 -11.99 6.01 -3.69
N ASP A 14 -12.51 7.22 -3.85
CA ASP A 14 -13.61 7.49 -4.78
C ASP A 14 -13.22 7.10 -6.22
N LEU A 15 -12.01 7.47 -6.66
CA LEU A 15 -11.50 7.13 -7.99
C LEU A 15 -11.32 5.61 -8.18
N ILE A 16 -10.74 4.91 -7.21
CA ILE A 16 -10.43 3.47 -7.34
C ILE A 16 -11.59 2.55 -6.94
N SER A 17 -12.66 3.10 -6.37
CA SER A 17 -13.86 2.37 -5.96
C SER A 17 -14.52 1.61 -7.10
N VAL A 18 -14.38 2.10 -8.34
CA VAL A 18 -14.92 1.48 -9.55
C VAL A 18 -14.34 0.09 -9.82
N TRP A 19 -13.14 -0.21 -9.29
CA TRP A 19 -12.51 -1.54 -9.34
C TRP A 19 -12.68 -2.33 -8.03
N GLY A 20 -13.50 -1.83 -7.09
CA GLY A 20 -13.71 -2.46 -5.79
C GLY A 20 -12.50 -2.37 -4.87
N MET A 21 -11.63 -1.37 -5.07
CA MET A 21 -10.41 -1.14 -4.30
C MET A 21 -10.59 0.01 -3.32
N ALA A 22 -9.85 0.00 -2.21
CA ALA A 22 -9.77 1.13 -1.28
C ALA A 22 -8.50 1.05 -0.43
N PHE A 23 -7.90 2.20 -0.13
CA PHE A 23 -6.91 2.38 0.92
C PHE A 23 -7.57 2.57 2.28
N SER A 24 -6.87 2.13 3.32
CA SER A 24 -7.16 2.41 4.73
C SER A 24 -6.43 3.67 5.18
N ASP A 25 -6.80 4.12 6.37
CA ASP A 25 -6.07 5.03 7.24
C ASP A 25 -4.85 4.41 7.96
N GLY A 26 -4.64 3.09 7.83
CA GLY A 26 -3.49 2.41 8.42
C GLY A 26 -2.20 2.83 7.73
N HIS A 27 -1.25 3.34 8.51
CA HIS A 27 0.02 3.86 8.00
C HIS A 27 1.16 3.02 8.54
N TYR A 28 1.88 2.36 7.62
CA TYR A 28 2.92 1.41 7.98
C TYR A 28 4.30 1.84 7.52
N GLU A 29 5.32 1.38 8.23
CA GLU A 29 6.73 1.57 7.93
C GLU A 29 7.54 0.31 8.24
N GLY A 30 8.57 0.04 7.44
CA GLY A 30 9.56 -0.97 7.74
C GLY A 30 10.24 -1.57 6.52
N ASP A 31 11.31 -2.32 6.79
CA ASP A 31 12.03 -3.07 5.79
C ASP A 31 11.28 -4.36 5.42
N PHE A 32 11.25 -4.67 4.12
CA PHE A 32 10.72 -5.94 3.64
C PHE A 32 11.48 -6.41 2.40
N THR A 33 11.67 -7.72 2.29
CA THR A 33 12.25 -8.33 1.10
C THR A 33 11.15 -8.81 0.15
N MET A 34 11.29 -8.52 -1.14
CA MET A 34 10.42 -9.04 -2.21
C MET A 34 11.28 -9.43 -3.41
N ALA A 35 11.15 -10.69 -3.86
CA ALA A 35 11.88 -11.23 -5.01
C ALA A 35 13.41 -10.96 -4.94
N ASP A 36 14.02 -11.25 -3.78
CA ASP A 36 15.45 -11.05 -3.49
C ASP A 36 15.93 -9.58 -3.47
N HIS A 37 15.00 -8.63 -3.49
CA HIS A 37 15.29 -7.22 -3.30
C HIS A 37 14.81 -6.75 -1.93
N ASP A 38 15.73 -6.17 -1.15
CA ASP A 38 15.40 -5.46 0.07
C ASP A 38 14.81 -4.09 -0.29
N MET A 39 13.60 -3.84 0.21
CA MET A 39 12.87 -2.60 0.04
C MET A 39 12.56 -1.98 1.39
N TYR A 40 12.47 -0.65 1.38
CA TYR A 40 12.04 0.13 2.53
C TYR A 40 10.66 0.72 2.25
N TYR A 41 9.67 0.28 3.00
CA TYR A 41 8.34 0.88 3.02
C TYR A 41 8.40 2.06 3.99
N ALA A 42 8.48 3.28 3.47
CA ALA A 42 8.84 4.45 4.28
C ALA A 42 7.64 4.97 5.06
N SER A 43 6.53 5.15 4.36
CA SER A 43 5.31 5.68 4.96
C SER A 43 4.19 5.45 3.96
N GLY A 44 3.47 4.35 4.10
CA GLY A 44 2.45 3.99 3.12
C GLY A 44 1.12 3.57 3.70
N CYS A 45 0.07 3.84 2.92
CA CYS A 45 -1.31 3.52 3.27
C CYS A 45 -1.61 2.04 3.01
N SER A 46 -2.19 1.37 4.00
CA SER A 46 -2.66 0.00 3.87
C SER A 46 -3.83 -0.13 2.89
N ILE A 47 -4.06 -1.32 2.36
CA ILE A 47 -5.22 -1.62 1.49
C ILE A 47 -6.38 -2.11 2.36
N ALA A 48 -7.47 -1.34 2.42
CA ALA A 48 -8.70 -1.70 3.13
C ALA A 48 -9.57 -2.67 2.34
N LYS A 49 -9.57 -2.57 1.00
CA LYS A 49 -10.41 -3.39 0.14
C LYS A 49 -9.69 -3.73 -1.16
N PHE A 50 -9.77 -5.00 -1.56
CA PHE A 50 -9.24 -5.46 -2.83
C PHE A 50 -10.15 -6.53 -3.44
N PRO A 51 -10.33 -6.56 -4.77
CA PRO A 51 -11.13 -7.59 -5.44
C PRO A 51 -10.51 -8.99 -5.24
N GLY A 52 -11.35 -10.00 -4.97
CA GLY A 52 -10.90 -11.35 -4.60
C GLY A 52 -10.16 -12.14 -5.71
N HIS A 53 -10.25 -11.70 -6.97
CA HIS A 53 -9.47 -12.27 -8.07
C HIS A 53 -8.06 -11.63 -8.22
N GLY A 54 -7.76 -10.63 -7.41
CA GLY A 54 -6.45 -9.98 -7.38
C GLY A 54 -5.51 -10.63 -6.37
N ILE A 55 -4.22 -10.37 -6.53
CA ILE A 55 -3.17 -10.81 -5.62
C ILE A 55 -2.88 -9.67 -4.65
N VAL A 56 -2.93 -9.94 -3.34
CA VAL A 56 -2.52 -9.00 -2.30
C VAL A 56 -1.26 -9.51 -1.64
N ILE A 57 -0.21 -8.69 -1.63
CA ILE A 57 1.01 -8.94 -0.89
C ILE A 57 0.91 -8.24 0.46
N ALA A 58 0.98 -9.06 1.50
CA ALA A 58 0.95 -8.63 2.89
C ALA A 58 2.35 -8.81 3.50
N LYS A 59 2.80 -7.83 4.29
CA LYS A 59 4.09 -7.85 4.97
C LYS A 59 3.93 -7.44 6.43
N THR A 60 4.85 -7.91 7.25
CA THR A 60 4.91 -7.51 8.66
C THR A 60 5.65 -6.19 8.75
N LEU A 61 4.95 -5.14 9.17
CA LEU A 61 5.46 -3.77 9.23
C LEU A 61 5.10 -3.13 10.58
N LYS A 62 5.72 -2.00 10.89
CA LYS A 62 5.40 -1.21 12.09
C LYS A 62 4.25 -0.25 11.79
N ASP A 63 3.35 -0.09 12.75
CA ASP A 63 2.27 0.88 12.71
C ASP A 63 2.76 2.25 13.22
N GLN A 64 2.95 3.18 12.28
CA GLN A 64 3.41 4.53 12.60
C GLN A 64 2.35 5.34 13.34
N VAL A 65 1.06 5.07 13.13
CA VAL A 65 -0.04 5.80 13.76
C VAL A 65 -0.10 5.47 15.24
N LEU A 66 0.01 4.18 15.58
CA LEU A 66 0.06 3.72 16.97
C LEU A 66 1.34 4.17 17.68
N GLU A 67 2.49 4.17 17.00
CA GLU A 67 3.74 4.64 17.60
C GLU A 67 3.67 6.13 17.93
N VAL A 68 3.09 6.96 17.06
CA VAL A 68 2.92 8.40 17.32
C VAL A 68 1.89 8.66 18.44
N LEU A 69 0.77 7.92 18.46
CA LEU A 69 -0.32 8.17 19.41
C LEU A 69 -0.07 7.59 20.80
N LYS A 70 0.53 6.40 20.88
CA LYS A 70 0.73 5.66 22.14
C LYS A 70 2.18 5.61 22.60
N GLN A 71 3.13 6.07 21.78
CA GLN A 71 4.58 5.86 22.03
C GLN A 71 4.95 4.38 22.18
N GLU A 72 4.12 3.49 21.60
CA GLU A 72 4.32 2.05 21.60
C GLU A 72 4.56 1.60 20.16
N THR A 73 5.69 0.92 19.93
CA THR A 73 5.95 0.28 18.64
C THR A 73 5.02 -0.92 18.49
N ALA A 74 3.95 -0.76 17.73
CA ALA A 74 3.05 -1.85 17.36
C ALA A 74 3.49 -2.44 16.02
N ILE A 75 3.72 -3.75 15.99
CA ILE A 75 4.00 -4.48 14.75
C ILE A 75 2.69 -5.07 14.24
N VAL A 76 2.36 -4.78 13.00
CA VAL A 76 1.20 -5.34 12.29
C VAL A 76 1.71 -6.47 11.41
N GLU A 77 1.35 -7.70 11.78
CA GLU A 77 1.62 -8.87 10.95
C GLU A 77 0.64 -8.93 9.78
N GLY A 78 1.17 -9.08 8.57
CA GLY A 78 0.34 -9.22 7.38
C GLY A 78 -0.41 -7.95 6.97
N GLY A 79 0.17 -6.77 7.16
CA GLY A 79 -0.36 -5.52 6.61
C GLY A 79 -0.36 -5.56 5.07
N PRO A 80 -1.51 -5.41 4.40
CA PRO A 80 -1.58 -5.44 2.94
C PRO A 80 -1.00 -4.15 2.35
N ILE A 81 0.09 -4.27 1.58
CA ILE A 81 0.90 -3.14 1.11
C ILE A 81 0.92 -2.99 -0.41
N LEU A 82 0.66 -4.08 -1.15
CA LEU A 82 0.64 -4.09 -2.61
C LEU A 82 -0.51 -4.99 -3.10
N GLY A 83 -1.37 -4.45 -3.95
CA GLY A 83 -2.42 -5.18 -4.64
C GLY A 83 -2.14 -5.22 -6.14
N MET A 84 -2.30 -6.38 -6.77
CA MET A 84 -2.19 -6.55 -8.21
C MET A 84 -3.48 -7.17 -8.75
N TYR A 85 -4.12 -6.50 -9.70
CA TYR A 85 -5.37 -6.94 -10.29
C TYR A 85 -5.24 -6.99 -11.80
N GLN A 86 -5.57 -8.15 -12.38
CA GLN A 86 -5.67 -8.32 -13.82
C GLN A 86 -7.13 -8.28 -14.22
N THR A 87 -7.47 -7.37 -15.14
CA THR A 87 -8.84 -7.27 -15.65
C THR A 87 -9.20 -8.51 -16.47
N LEU A 88 -10.46 -8.95 -16.39
CA LEU A 88 -10.94 -10.23 -16.95
C LEU A 88 -11.19 -10.22 -18.46
N SER A 89 -10.93 -9.10 -19.16
CA SER A 89 -11.09 -9.01 -20.62
C SER A 89 -9.86 -9.54 -21.35
N GLU A 90 -10.03 -10.20 -22.50
CA GLU A 90 -8.90 -10.52 -23.39
C GLU A 90 -8.17 -9.23 -23.79
N GLY A 91 -6.86 -9.15 -23.52
CA GLY A 91 -6.07 -7.93 -23.71
C GLY A 91 -6.29 -6.84 -22.63
N GLY A 92 -6.95 -7.19 -21.53
CA GLY A 92 -7.26 -6.28 -20.43
C GLY A 92 -6.02 -5.70 -19.72
N GLY A 93 -6.19 -4.50 -19.16
CA GLY A 93 -5.17 -3.82 -18.37
C GLY A 93 -4.83 -4.55 -17.05
N ARG A 94 -3.66 -4.21 -16.50
CA ARG A 94 -3.21 -4.60 -15.17
C ARG A 94 -3.19 -3.38 -14.27
N ILE A 95 -3.74 -3.51 -13.07
CA ILE A 95 -3.79 -2.46 -12.05
C ILE A 95 -2.90 -2.89 -10.90
N ALA A 96 -1.92 -2.07 -10.55
CA ALA A 96 -1.13 -2.23 -9.33
C ALA A 96 -1.51 -1.11 -8.36
N LEU A 97 -1.83 -1.48 -7.13
CA LEU A 97 -2.18 -0.58 -6.03
C LEU A 97 -1.06 -0.64 -4.99
N TYR A 98 -0.25 0.41 -4.92
CA TYR A 98 0.88 0.52 -4.00
C TYR A 98 0.84 1.90 -3.35
N GLY A 99 0.78 1.92 -2.02
CA GLY A 99 0.49 3.13 -1.24
C GLY A 99 1.70 3.79 -0.56
N ASP A 100 2.92 3.34 -0.87
CA ASP A 100 4.14 3.89 -0.26
C ASP A 100 4.44 5.31 -0.77
N SER A 101 4.79 6.20 0.15
CA SER A 101 5.21 7.57 -0.17
C SER A 101 6.66 7.67 -0.64
N ASN A 102 7.41 6.56 -0.61
CA ASN A 102 8.69 6.51 -1.28
C ASN A 102 8.44 6.69 -2.78
N MET A 103 9.00 7.75 -3.36
CA MET A 103 8.93 8.00 -4.80
C MET A 103 9.52 6.78 -5.53
N VAL A 104 8.66 5.91 -6.06
CA VAL A 104 9.09 4.78 -6.88
C VAL A 104 9.65 5.36 -8.17
N GLN A 105 10.94 5.62 -8.21
CA GLN A 105 11.63 5.94 -9.45
C GLN A 105 11.66 4.65 -10.29
N ALA A 106 10.63 4.47 -11.12
CA ALA A 106 10.61 3.43 -12.14
C ALA A 106 11.67 3.77 -13.18
N THR A 107 12.90 3.29 -12.97
CA THR A 107 13.90 3.26 -14.03
C THR A 107 13.49 2.14 -14.99
N ALA A 108 12.69 2.48 -16.00
CA ALA A 108 12.52 1.62 -17.16
C ALA A 108 13.84 1.65 -17.94
N THR A 109 14.55 0.53 -17.94
CA THR A 109 15.73 0.29 -18.80
C THR A 109 15.29 -0.44 -20.07
#